data_AF-A0AA39XDQ1-F1
#
_entry.id   AF-A0AA39XDQ1-F1
#
_cell.length_a   1.000
_cell.length_b   1.000
_cell.length_c   1.000
_cell.angle_alpha   90.00
_cell.angle_beta   90.00
_cell.angle_gamma   90.00
#
_symmetry.space_group_name_H-M   'P 1'
#
loop_
_entity.id
_entity.type
_entity.pdbx_description
1 polymer ?
#
loop_
_entity_poly.entity_id
_entity_poly.type
_entity_poly.pdbx_seq_one_letter_code
_entity_poly.pdbx_strand_id
1 'polypeptide(L)'
;MAQPIAPLGEQPNLDNFERCWSEILVEVRRVRNIPALTDSERIIAAIGQMTTQLETQIQGVETRLEAQIQGAETRLEARIQGVETQLTERINQVQTSITTSLKAYDANAMTRVVNNNNVAKPNHDIEPLLDVATGTVIPDFPTTVDEIMHLQAAQANAILTALGASTAGGLAAKRARIKLCCGLVPSSL
;
A
#
# COMPACT_ATOMS: atom_id res chain seq x y z
N MET A 1 103.53 -7.67 -67.34
CA MET A 1 102.28 -7.01 -66.87
C MET A 1 101.13 -7.78 -67.52
N ALA A 2 100.21 -8.46 -66.86
CA ALA A 2 99.96 -8.75 -65.44
C ALA A 2 99.62 -10.25 -65.32
N GLN A 3 99.96 -10.89 -64.19
CA GLN A 3 99.67 -12.31 -63.98
C GLN A 3 98.15 -12.54 -63.83
N PRO A 4 97.61 -13.69 -64.29
CA PRO A 4 96.21 -14.04 -64.08
C PRO A 4 95.96 -14.13 -62.57
N ILE A 5 94.97 -13.40 -62.07
CA ILE A 5 94.57 -13.48 -60.67
C ILE A 5 93.95 -14.86 -60.47
N ALA A 6 94.64 -15.76 -59.77
CA ALA A 6 94.09 -17.05 -59.39
C ALA A 6 92.84 -16.81 -58.52
N PRO A 7 91.73 -17.53 -58.75
CA PRO A 7 90.51 -17.36 -57.95
C PRO A 7 90.81 -17.59 -56.46
N LEU A 8 90.29 -16.71 -55.60
CA LEU A 8 90.49 -16.68 -54.15
C LEU A 8 89.73 -17.83 -53.44
N GLY A 9 90.03 -19.09 -53.79
CA GLY A 9 89.38 -20.29 -53.25
C GLY A 9 88.17 -20.78 -54.05
N GLU A 10 87.39 -21.70 -53.48
CA GLU A 10 86.15 -22.20 -54.08
C GLU A 10 85.16 -21.05 -54.33
N GLN A 11 84.67 -20.95 -55.56
CA GLN A 11 83.71 -19.90 -55.92
C GLN A 11 82.31 -20.23 -55.39
N PRO A 12 81.54 -19.22 -54.93
CA PRO A 12 80.15 -19.41 -54.55
C PRO A 12 79.34 -20.02 -55.70
N ASN A 13 78.59 -21.08 -55.40
CA ASN A 13 77.68 -21.67 -56.36
C ASN A 13 76.38 -20.84 -56.38
N LEU A 14 76.24 -19.98 -57.39
CA LEU A 14 75.09 -19.09 -57.54
C LEU A 14 73.77 -19.86 -57.75
N ASP A 15 73.82 -21.05 -58.36
CA ASP A 15 72.64 -21.91 -58.51
C ASP A 15 72.16 -22.44 -57.16
N ASN A 16 73.11 -22.80 -56.27
CA ASN A 16 72.78 -23.15 -54.89
C ASN A 16 72.21 -21.97 -54.12
N PHE A 17 72.74 -20.77 -54.33
CA PHE A 17 72.22 -19.55 -53.70
C PHE A 17 70.80 -19.23 -54.17
N GLU A 18 70.53 -19.28 -55.48
CA GLU A 18 69.21 -19.04 -56.05
C GLU A 18 68.18 -20.08 -55.57
N ARG A 19 68.59 -21.34 -55.47
CA ARG A 19 67.77 -22.41 -54.91
C ARG A 19 67.44 -22.14 -53.44
N CYS A 20 68.44 -21.87 -52.60
CA CYS A 20 68.23 -21.54 -51.19
C CYS A 20 67.33 -20.32 -51.02
N TRP A 21 67.52 -19.29 -51.84
CA TRP A 21 66.69 -18.08 -51.82
C TRP A 21 65.23 -18.38 -52.16
N SER A 22 65.00 -19.22 -53.18
CA SER A 22 63.66 -19.66 -53.57
C SER A 22 62.97 -20.48 -52.48
N GLU A 23 63.70 -21.37 -51.79
CA GLU A 23 63.18 -22.15 -50.67
C GLU A 23 62.77 -21.26 -49.49
N ILE A 24 63.60 -20.26 -49.14
CA ILE A 24 63.28 -19.26 -48.10
C ILE A 24 62.01 -18.49 -48.46
N LEU A 25 61.87 -18.03 -49.71
CA LEU A 25 60.67 -17.30 -50.15
C LEU A 25 59.38 -18.15 -50.04
N VAL A 26 59.47 -19.45 -50.28
CA VAL A 26 58.35 -20.38 -50.09
C VAL A 26 58.00 -20.51 -48.61
N GLU A 27 58.99 -20.66 -47.71
CA GLU A 27 58.75 -20.72 -46.26
C GLU A 27 58.19 -19.42 -45.70
N VAL A 28 58.68 -18.26 -46.15
CA VAL A 28 58.11 -16.93 -45.80
C VAL A 28 56.64 -16.83 -46.23
N ARG A 29 56.27 -17.44 -47.36
CA ARG A 29 54.86 -17.51 -47.79
C ARG A 29 54.03 -18.43 -46.91
N ARG A 30 54.60 -19.55 -46.42
CA ARG A 30 53.94 -20.49 -45.49
C ARG A 30 53.68 -19.87 -44.13
N VAL A 31 54.53 -18.95 -43.66
CA VAL A 31 54.30 -18.18 -42.41
C VAL A 31 52.96 -17.43 -42.44
N ARG A 32 52.52 -16.93 -43.61
CA ARG A 32 51.22 -16.26 -43.76
C ARG A 32 50.01 -17.21 -43.74
N ASN A 33 50.26 -18.53 -43.74
CA ASN A 33 49.23 -19.57 -43.77
C ASN A 33 49.37 -20.54 -42.58
N ILE A 34 49.90 -20.06 -41.44
CA ILE A 34 49.98 -20.86 -40.22
C ILE A 34 48.59 -20.87 -39.55
N PRO A 35 47.92 -22.03 -39.45
CA PRO A 35 46.57 -22.11 -38.86
C PRO A 35 46.48 -21.55 -37.45
N ALA A 36 47.54 -21.73 -36.63
CA ALA A 36 47.58 -21.23 -35.26
C ALA A 36 47.43 -19.70 -35.14
N LEU A 37 47.94 -18.93 -36.12
CA LEU A 37 47.76 -17.47 -36.17
C LEU A 37 46.30 -17.10 -36.50
N THR A 38 45.69 -17.81 -37.46
CA THR A 38 44.27 -17.64 -37.82
C THR A 38 43.32 -18.06 -36.70
N ASP A 39 43.62 -19.13 -35.98
CA ASP A 39 42.83 -19.59 -34.84
C ASP A 39 42.92 -18.62 -33.65
N SER A 40 44.10 -18.02 -33.41
CA SER A 40 44.27 -16.98 -32.40
C SER A 40 43.41 -15.74 -32.69
N GLU A 41 43.37 -15.27 -33.94
CA GLU A 41 42.52 -14.14 -34.33
C GLU A 41 41.03 -14.45 -34.10
N ARG A 42 40.60 -15.69 -34.40
CA ARG A 42 39.22 -16.15 -34.14
C ARG A 42 38.91 -16.21 -32.65
N ILE A 43 39.83 -16.68 -31.81
CA ILE A 43 39.66 -16.74 -30.36
C ILE A 43 39.53 -15.32 -29.78
N ILE A 44 40.39 -14.39 -30.20
CA ILE A 44 40.32 -12.98 -29.76
C ILE A 44 38.97 -12.36 -30.18
N ALA A 45 38.53 -12.61 -31.41
CA ALA A 45 37.23 -12.15 -31.89
C ALA A 45 36.06 -12.74 -31.07
N ALA A 46 36.10 -14.04 -30.76
CA ALA A 46 35.09 -14.71 -29.95
C ALA A 46 35.06 -14.17 -28.50
N ILE A 47 36.22 -13.95 -27.88
CA ILE A 47 36.31 -13.32 -26.56
C ILE A 47 35.74 -11.89 -26.61
N GLY A 48 36.07 -11.10 -27.63
CA GLY A 48 35.52 -9.76 -27.83
C GLY A 48 33.99 -9.77 -27.92
N GLN A 49 33.43 -10.71 -28.70
CA GLN A 49 31.98 -10.90 -28.80
C GLN A 49 31.35 -11.29 -27.45
N MET A 50 31.97 -12.21 -26.72
CA MET A 50 31.50 -12.61 -25.38
C MET A 50 31.53 -11.45 -24.40
N THR A 51 32.60 -10.64 -24.39
CA THR A 51 32.69 -9.45 -23.54
C THR A 51 31.57 -8.46 -23.85
N THR A 52 31.35 -8.12 -25.12
CA THR A 52 30.25 -7.24 -25.53
C THR A 52 28.88 -7.81 -25.16
N GLN A 53 28.69 -9.13 -25.31
CA GLN A 53 27.44 -9.79 -24.92
C GLN A 53 27.21 -9.71 -23.40
N LEU A 54 28.25 -9.92 -22.58
CA LEU A 54 28.17 -9.80 -21.13
C LEU A 54 27.90 -8.37 -20.68
N GLU A 55 28.58 -7.38 -21.27
CA GLU A 55 28.32 -5.96 -21.01
C GLU A 55 26.86 -5.59 -21.31
N THR A 56 26.34 -6.05 -22.45
CA THR A 56 24.95 -5.83 -22.84
C THR A 56 23.97 -6.48 -21.85
N GLN A 57 24.27 -7.71 -21.39
CA GLN A 57 23.45 -8.39 -20.39
C GLN A 57 23.46 -7.67 -19.04
N ILE A 58 24.62 -7.20 -18.59
CA ILE A 58 24.77 -6.44 -17.34
C ILE A 58 23.96 -5.16 -17.41
N GLN A 59 24.11 -4.36 -18.47
CA GLN A 59 23.31 -3.14 -18.68
C GLN A 59 21.80 -3.42 -18.71
N GLY A 60 21.40 -4.52 -19.34
CA GLY A 60 20.00 -4.95 -19.36
C GLY A 60 19.46 -5.32 -17.98
N VAL A 61 20.27 -5.97 -17.15
CA VAL A 61 19.93 -6.28 -15.75
C VAL A 61 19.85 -5.02 -14.90
N GLU A 62 20.82 -4.11 -15.02
CA GLU A 62 20.83 -2.82 -14.30
C GLU A 62 19.57 -2.01 -14.62
N THR A 63 19.26 -1.84 -15.91
CA THR A 63 18.06 -1.13 -16.37
C THR A 63 16.79 -1.76 -15.81
N ARG A 64 16.71 -3.10 -15.79
CA ARG A 64 15.54 -3.81 -15.26
C ARG A 64 15.41 -3.63 -13.75
N LEU A 65 16.51 -3.67 -13.00
CA LEU A 65 16.50 -3.47 -11.55
C LEU A 65 16.11 -2.03 -11.20
N GLU A 66 16.64 -1.04 -11.90
CA GLU A 66 16.24 0.37 -11.74
C GLU A 66 14.74 0.55 -11.97
N ALA A 67 14.21 0.00 -13.06
CA ALA A 67 12.77 0.04 -13.35
C ALA A 67 11.93 -0.66 -12.28
N GLN A 68 12.41 -1.79 -11.73
CA GLN A 68 11.74 -2.50 -10.65
C GLN A 68 11.72 -1.69 -9.35
N ILE A 69 12.84 -1.04 -9.01
CA ILE A 69 12.96 -0.18 -7.82
C ILE A 69 12.01 1.00 -7.94
N GLN A 70 12.05 1.75 -9.05
CA GLN A 70 11.16 2.88 -9.29
C GLN A 70 9.68 2.48 -9.27
N GLY A 71 9.35 1.32 -9.86
CA GLY A 71 8.01 0.76 -9.81
C GLY A 71 7.56 0.40 -8.39
N ALA A 72 8.47 -0.16 -7.58
CA ALA A 72 8.21 -0.48 -6.18
C ALA A 72 8.01 0.79 -5.33
N GLU A 73 8.86 1.81 -5.50
CA GLU A 73 8.76 3.10 -4.83
C GLU A 73 7.42 3.79 -5.15
N THR A 74 7.07 3.88 -6.43
CA THR A 74 5.79 4.46 -6.87
C THR A 74 4.60 3.72 -6.26
N ARG A 75 4.65 2.39 -6.22
CA ARG A 75 3.59 1.57 -5.62
C ARG A 75 3.50 1.76 -4.11
N LEU A 76 4.63 1.90 -3.41
CA LEU A 76 4.65 2.13 -1.98
C LEU A 76 4.11 3.52 -1.64
N GLU A 77 4.50 4.54 -2.39
CA GLU A 77 3.99 5.91 -2.24
C GLU A 77 2.46 5.94 -2.40
N ALA A 78 1.93 5.34 -3.46
CA ALA A 78 0.48 5.24 -3.68
C ALA A 78 -0.25 4.50 -2.56
N ARG A 79 0.36 3.45 -1.99
CA ARG A 79 -0.21 2.71 -0.86
C ARG A 79 -0.21 3.55 0.41
N ILE A 80 0.85 4.31 0.68
CA ILE A 80 0.94 5.20 1.85
C ILE A 80 -0.14 6.27 1.76
N GLN A 81 -0.25 6.97 0.63
CA GLN A 81 -1.29 7.99 0.40
C GLN A 81 -2.70 7.41 0.54
N GLY A 82 -2.92 6.18 0.04
CA GLY A 82 -4.19 5.48 0.19
C GLY A 82 -4.53 5.18 1.66
N VAL A 83 -3.56 4.74 2.45
CA VAL A 83 -3.73 4.49 3.89
C VAL A 83 -3.97 5.78 4.65
N GLU A 84 -3.23 6.85 4.37
CA GLU A 84 -3.40 8.16 5.01
C GLU A 84 -4.80 8.73 4.77
N THR A 85 -5.28 8.64 3.52
CA THR A 85 -6.64 9.07 3.16
C THR A 85 -7.69 8.27 3.92
N GLN A 86 -7.56 6.94 3.97
CA GLN A 86 -8.49 6.07 4.70
C GLN A 86 -8.47 6.34 6.21
N LEU A 87 -7.30 6.56 6.81
CA LEU A 87 -7.19 6.87 8.23
C LEU A 87 -7.81 8.22 8.55
N THR A 88 -7.57 9.24 7.73
CA THR A 88 -8.17 10.57 7.88
C THR A 88 -9.69 10.50 7.83
N GLU A 89 -10.25 9.78 6.86
CA GLU A 89 -11.70 9.61 6.74
C GLU A 89 -12.30 8.88 7.95
N ARG A 90 -11.65 7.80 8.43
CA ARG A 90 -12.11 7.09 9.62
C ARG A 90 -12.04 7.96 10.87
N ILE A 91 -11.01 8.78 11.02
CA ILE A 91 -10.88 9.73 12.13
C ILE A 91 -12.03 10.75 12.07
N ASN A 92 -12.31 11.32 10.90
CA ASN A 92 -13.40 12.29 10.72
C ASN A 92 -14.77 11.68 11.04
N GLN A 93 -15.02 10.44 10.62
CA GLN A 93 -16.25 9.71 10.93
C GLN A 93 -16.42 9.48 12.44
N VAL A 94 -15.35 9.03 13.12
CA VAL A 94 -15.36 8.85 14.58
C VAL A 94 -15.57 10.17 15.30
N GLN A 95 -14.87 11.24 14.89
CA GLN A 95 -15.03 12.57 15.48
C GLN A 95 -16.47 13.08 15.32
N THR A 96 -17.07 12.87 14.15
CA THR A 96 -18.46 13.27 13.87
C THR A 96 -19.42 12.49 14.74
N SER A 97 -19.27 11.16 14.82
CA SER A 97 -20.11 10.31 15.68
C SER A 97 -20.02 10.71 17.15
N ILE A 98 -18.80 10.92 17.69
CA ILE A 98 -18.61 11.36 19.07
C ILE A 98 -19.24 12.73 19.31
N THR A 99 -19.05 13.68 18.38
CA THR A 99 -19.63 15.03 18.49
C THR A 99 -21.15 14.98 18.49
N THR A 100 -21.76 14.17 17.62
CA THR A 100 -23.21 13.96 17.58
C THR A 100 -23.71 13.37 18.90
N SER A 101 -23.06 12.33 19.40
CA SER A 101 -23.44 11.69 20.66
C SER A 101 -23.34 12.64 21.85
N LEU A 102 -22.26 13.43 21.95
CA LEU A 102 -22.11 14.41 23.03
C LEU A 102 -23.23 15.45 23.00
N LYS A 103 -23.52 16.02 21.82
CA LYS A 103 -24.63 16.97 21.66
C LYS A 103 -25.98 16.35 22.06
N ALA A 104 -26.21 15.09 21.71
CA ALA A 104 -27.43 14.37 22.08
C ALA A 104 -27.51 14.14 23.60
N TYR A 105 -26.40 13.77 24.26
CA TYR A 105 -26.34 13.64 25.72
C TYR A 105 -26.62 14.96 26.43
N ASP A 106 -25.99 16.06 25.97
CA ASP A 106 -26.19 17.39 26.54
C ASP A 106 -27.64 17.87 26.37
N ALA A 107 -28.20 17.73 25.17
CA ALA A 107 -29.60 18.04 24.90
C ALA A 107 -30.55 17.21 25.77
N ASN A 108 -30.33 15.90 25.86
CA ASN A 108 -31.12 15.01 26.70
C ASN A 108 -31.00 15.37 28.19
N ALA A 109 -29.84 15.82 28.66
CA ALA A 109 -29.67 16.29 30.02
C ALA A 109 -30.52 17.53 30.30
N MET A 110 -30.59 18.48 29.35
CA MET A 110 -31.48 19.63 29.46
C MET A 110 -32.96 19.23 29.41
N THR A 111 -33.34 18.35 28.48
CA THR A 111 -34.71 17.84 28.38
C THR A 111 -35.17 17.14 29.66
N ARG A 112 -34.28 16.38 30.32
CA ARG A 112 -34.57 15.77 31.64
C ARG A 112 -34.92 16.81 32.69
N VAL A 113 -34.21 17.93 32.75
CA VAL A 113 -34.47 19.01 33.70
C VAL A 113 -35.81 19.69 33.38
N VAL A 114 -36.09 19.93 32.09
CA VAL A 114 -37.38 20.50 31.63
C VAL A 114 -38.54 19.60 32.02
N ASN A 115 -38.46 18.31 31.70
CA ASN A 115 -39.50 17.33 32.02
C ASN A 115 -39.70 17.21 33.53
N ASN A 116 -38.63 17.11 34.33
CA ASN A 116 -38.73 17.04 35.78
C ASN A 116 -39.47 18.26 36.38
N ASN A 117 -39.26 19.45 35.82
CA ASN A 117 -39.87 20.68 36.34
C ASN A 117 -41.33 20.89 35.87
N ASN A 118 -41.67 20.42 34.66
CA ASN A 118 -42.97 20.73 34.03
C ASN A 118 -44.02 19.61 34.18
N VAL A 119 -43.59 18.39 34.49
CA VAL A 119 -44.45 17.21 34.51
C VAL A 119 -44.89 16.89 35.94
N ALA A 120 -46.05 17.42 36.33
CA ALA A 120 -46.64 17.18 37.65
C ALA A 120 -47.76 16.12 37.65
N LYS A 121 -48.38 15.87 36.50
CA LYS A 121 -49.50 14.94 36.33
C LYS A 121 -49.21 13.91 35.24
N PRO A 122 -49.84 12.72 35.28
CA PRO A 122 -49.55 11.68 34.30
C PRO A 122 -49.89 12.04 32.85
N ASN A 123 -50.85 12.95 32.65
CA ASN A 123 -51.30 13.42 31.34
C ASN A 123 -50.60 14.70 30.85
N HIS A 124 -49.61 15.23 31.58
CA HIS A 124 -48.81 16.36 31.08
C HIS A 124 -47.89 15.90 29.96
N ASP A 125 -47.73 16.78 28.98
CA ASP A 125 -46.83 16.58 27.85
C ASP A 125 -45.38 16.48 28.33
N ILE A 126 -44.63 15.55 27.75
CA ILE A 126 -43.20 15.38 27.95
C ILE A 126 -42.48 15.75 26.66
N GLU A 127 -41.38 16.46 26.80
CA GLU A 127 -40.50 16.77 25.68
C GLU A 127 -39.72 15.49 25.32
N PRO A 128 -39.66 15.12 24.03
CA PRO A 128 -39.03 13.89 23.62
C PRO A 128 -37.51 13.96 23.73
N LEU A 129 -36.90 12.80 23.99
CA LEU A 129 -35.44 12.67 24.01
C LEU A 129 -34.90 12.36 22.61
N LEU A 130 -33.62 12.68 22.41
CA LEU A 130 -32.85 12.38 21.21
C LEU A 130 -32.17 11.01 21.33
N ASP A 131 -32.04 10.34 20.19
CA ASP A 131 -31.20 9.16 20.04
C ASP A 131 -29.72 9.56 20.17
N VAL A 132 -28.97 8.87 21.03
CA VAL A 132 -27.57 9.20 21.32
C VAL A 132 -26.62 8.89 20.16
N ALA A 133 -27.01 8.05 19.21
CA ALA A 133 -26.20 7.73 18.03
C ALA A 133 -26.44 8.72 16.89
N THR A 134 -27.69 9.14 16.66
CA THR A 134 -28.05 9.99 15.51
C THR A 134 -28.23 11.47 15.85
N GLY A 135 -28.47 11.79 17.12
CA GLY A 135 -28.81 13.16 17.56
C GLY A 135 -30.19 13.63 17.10
N THR A 136 -31.04 12.74 16.58
CA THR A 136 -32.42 13.06 16.17
C THR A 136 -33.42 12.62 17.24
N VAL A 137 -34.63 13.18 17.20
CA VAL A 137 -35.72 12.74 18.09
C VAL A 137 -35.95 11.24 17.94
N ILE A 138 -36.12 10.53 19.06
CA ILE A 138 -36.42 9.10 19.07
C ILE A 138 -37.77 8.87 18.38
N PRO A 139 -37.86 7.98 17.38
CA PRO A 139 -39.13 7.68 16.71
C PRO A 139 -40.17 7.13 17.69
N ASP A 140 -41.43 7.55 17.50
CA ASP A 140 -42.59 7.12 18.32
C ASP A 140 -42.38 7.30 19.83
N PHE A 141 -41.64 8.35 20.22
CA PHE A 141 -41.42 8.67 21.63
C PHE A 141 -42.74 9.07 22.31
N PRO A 142 -43.02 8.59 23.54
CA PRO A 142 -44.23 8.94 24.27
C PRO A 142 -44.37 10.45 24.43
N THR A 143 -45.59 10.96 24.26
CA THR A 143 -45.93 12.37 24.46
C THR A 143 -46.33 12.67 25.89
N THR A 144 -46.70 11.66 26.70
CA THR A 144 -47.09 11.83 28.11
C THR A 144 -46.54 10.72 29.00
N VAL A 145 -46.61 10.92 30.33
CA VAL A 145 -46.19 9.89 31.30
C VAL A 145 -47.10 8.66 31.26
N ASP A 146 -48.39 8.85 31.03
CA ASP A 146 -49.34 7.75 30.88
C ASP A 146 -48.99 6.88 29.67
N GLU A 147 -48.57 7.48 28.55
CA GLU A 147 -48.12 6.72 27.38
C GLU A 147 -46.86 5.88 27.68
N ILE A 148 -45.92 6.39 28.49
CA ILE A 148 -44.77 5.59 28.97
C ILE A 148 -45.26 4.34 29.70
N MET A 149 -46.30 4.47 30.52
CA MET A 149 -46.85 3.35 31.30
C MET A 149 -47.57 2.30 30.44
N HIS A 150 -47.93 2.64 29.19
CA HIS A 150 -48.61 1.74 28.25
C HIS A 150 -47.68 1.20 27.15
N LEU A 151 -46.41 1.61 27.11
CA LEU A 151 -45.42 1.16 26.11
C LEU A 151 -45.33 -0.36 25.99
N GLN A 152 -45.29 -0.88 24.77
CA GLN A 152 -45.05 -2.30 24.52
C GLN A 152 -43.56 -2.65 24.66
N ALA A 153 -43.25 -3.93 24.88
CA ALA A 153 -41.87 -4.38 25.11
C ALA A 153 -40.91 -4.03 23.96
N ALA A 154 -41.38 -4.10 22.72
CA ALA A 154 -40.60 -3.73 21.54
C ALA A 154 -40.26 -2.23 21.53
N GLN A 155 -41.25 -1.36 21.76
CA GLN A 155 -41.07 0.09 21.80
C GLN A 155 -40.18 0.51 22.98
N ALA A 156 -40.40 -0.06 24.17
CA ALA A 156 -39.57 0.21 25.33
C ALA A 156 -38.10 -0.20 25.10
N ASN A 157 -37.86 -1.31 24.41
CA ASN A 157 -36.51 -1.69 24.00
C ASN A 157 -35.91 -0.70 23.01
N ALA A 158 -36.65 -0.31 21.97
CA ALA A 158 -36.18 0.64 20.96
C ALA A 158 -35.76 1.97 21.59
N ILE A 159 -36.61 2.53 22.46
CA ILE A 159 -36.33 3.78 23.19
C ILE A 159 -35.08 3.62 24.08
N LEU A 160 -34.99 2.55 24.87
CA LEU A 160 -33.83 2.33 25.74
C LEU A 160 -32.54 2.14 24.95
N THR A 161 -32.58 1.43 23.83
CA THR A 161 -31.44 1.27 22.91
C THR A 161 -31.02 2.62 22.32
N ALA A 162 -31.97 3.42 21.83
CA ALA A 162 -31.71 4.75 21.30
C ALA A 162 -31.12 5.71 22.36
N LEU A 163 -31.44 5.51 23.64
CA LEU A 163 -30.88 6.28 24.76
C LEU A 163 -29.52 5.76 25.26
N GLY A 164 -29.01 4.64 24.70
CA GLY A 164 -27.82 3.97 25.22
C GLY A 164 -28.01 3.34 26.61
N ALA A 165 -29.26 3.11 27.03
CA ALA A 165 -29.63 2.57 28.32
C ALA A 165 -29.83 1.04 28.28
N SER A 166 -29.68 0.39 29.44
CA SER A 166 -29.88 -1.06 29.55
C SER A 166 -31.31 -1.47 29.18
N THR A 167 -31.47 -2.49 28.34
CA THR A 167 -32.75 -3.16 28.03
C THR A 167 -33.01 -4.39 28.90
N ALA A 168 -32.20 -4.62 29.94
CA ALA A 168 -32.37 -5.77 30.83
C ALA A 168 -33.60 -5.63 31.73
N GLY A 169 -34.22 -6.77 32.05
CA GLY A 169 -35.37 -6.88 32.96
C GLY A 169 -36.73 -6.95 32.25
N GLY A 170 -37.79 -7.08 33.04
CA GLY A 170 -39.18 -7.12 32.57
C GLY A 170 -39.69 -5.76 32.09
N LEU A 171 -40.88 -5.75 31.48
CA LEU A 171 -41.47 -4.54 30.90
C LEU A 171 -41.65 -3.39 31.90
N ALA A 172 -42.08 -3.70 33.13
CA ALA A 172 -42.22 -2.70 34.20
C ALA A 172 -40.87 -2.02 34.52
N ALA A 173 -39.78 -2.80 34.61
CA ALA A 173 -38.44 -2.27 34.86
C ALA A 173 -37.95 -1.37 33.70
N LYS A 174 -38.27 -1.74 32.46
CA LYS A 174 -37.96 -0.93 31.27
C LYS A 174 -38.70 0.40 31.28
N ARG A 175 -40.02 0.40 31.55
CA ARG A 175 -40.83 1.62 31.65
C ARG A 175 -40.36 2.53 32.78
N ALA A 176 -40.03 1.96 33.95
CA ALA A 176 -39.44 2.71 35.06
C ALA A 176 -38.10 3.35 34.68
N ARG A 177 -37.26 2.64 33.92
CA ARG A 177 -35.99 3.16 33.41
C ARG A 177 -36.20 4.28 32.39
N ILE A 178 -37.18 4.17 31.50
CA ILE A 178 -37.54 5.24 30.56
C ILE A 178 -38.02 6.48 31.33
N LYS A 179 -38.88 6.34 32.34
CA LYS A 179 -39.27 7.44 33.23
C LYS A 179 -38.06 8.15 33.83
N LEU A 180 -37.11 7.39 34.39
CA LEU A 180 -35.88 7.93 34.96
C LEU A 180 -35.04 8.66 33.89
N CYS A 181 -34.94 8.09 32.68
CA CYS A 181 -34.26 8.73 31.56
C CYS A 181 -34.93 10.04 31.12
N CYS A 182 -36.23 10.20 31.34
CA CYS A 182 -36.96 11.45 31.12
C CYS A 182 -36.83 12.44 32.30
N GLY A 183 -36.12 12.09 33.38
CA GLY A 183 -36.03 12.92 34.58
C GLY A 183 -37.26 12.83 35.48
N LEU A 184 -38.12 11.82 35.29
CA LEU A 184 -39.37 11.66 36.04
C LEU A 184 -39.18 10.68 37.21
N VAL A 185 -39.97 10.88 38.27
CA VAL A 185 -39.95 10.01 39.45
C VAL A 185 -40.46 8.60 39.06
N PRO A 186 -39.70 7.53 39.35
CA PRO A 186 -40.19 6.17 39.15
C PRO A 186 -41.35 5.93 40.12
N SER A 187 -42.52 5.58 39.58
CA SER A 187 -43.67 5.18 40.39
C SER A 187 -43.26 3.97 41.24
N SER A 188 -43.45 4.05 42.56
CA SER A 188 -43.25 2.92 43.47
C SER A 188 -44.04 1.71 42.97
N LEU A 189 -43.37 0.56 42.89
CA LEU A 189 -43.95 -0.76 42.61
C LEU A 189 -45.10 -1.08 43.57
#